data_AF-A0A813DYW4-F1
#
_entry.id   AF-A0A813DYW4-F1
#
_cell.length_a   1.000
_cell.length_b   1.000
_cell.length_c   1.000
_cell.angle_alpha   90.00
_cell.angle_beta   90.00
_cell.angle_gamma   90.00
#
_symmetry.space_group_name_H-M   'P 1'
#
loop_
_entity.id
_entity.type
_entity.pdbx_description
1 polymer ?
#
loop_
_entity_poly.entity_id
_entity_poly.type
_entity_poly.pdbx_seq_one_letter_code
_entity_poly.pdbx_strand_id
1 'polypeptide(L)'
;MHAKAISATAVDILPGYWSHSLGLQLEIPDSLCFDQMVYVAQKNLAKFQELMDTTYRPIPTQDRPCPKGTCGKMRGGCPCVRPGGSPGLPSGYKVKSVIRNENSGMFERYAQRLGEIKRSRGFAKALAPSLFTQEPTREGFADVLAPLDSSLNEAYLWHGTTVRRGLAIAQDDFNLHFAGSGAGSMYGEGLYFAESCTK
;
A
#
# COMPACT_ATOMS: atom_id res chain seq x y z
N MET A 1 -14.79 4.62 -14.31
CA MET A 1 -14.69 3.44 -15.20
C MET A 1 -15.64 2.37 -14.68
N HIS A 2 -16.29 1.60 -15.55
CA HIS A 2 -17.15 0.50 -15.11
C HIS A 2 -16.31 -0.71 -14.69
N ALA A 3 -16.74 -1.42 -13.65
CA ALA A 3 -16.15 -2.68 -13.24
C ALA A 3 -16.04 -3.63 -14.46
N LYS A 4 -14.97 -4.43 -14.51
CA LYS A 4 -14.70 -5.38 -15.60
C LYS A 4 -14.72 -6.80 -15.05
N ALA A 5 -15.25 -7.74 -15.83
CA ALA A 5 -15.20 -9.15 -15.49
C ALA A 5 -13.75 -9.62 -15.29
N ILE A 6 -13.50 -10.39 -14.24
CA ILE A 6 -12.20 -11.02 -13.98
C ILE A 6 -12.09 -12.38 -14.67
N SER A 7 -10.89 -12.73 -15.10
CA SER A 7 -10.60 -14.04 -15.72
C SER A 7 -10.61 -15.16 -14.67
N ALA A 8 -10.83 -16.40 -15.09
CA ALA A 8 -10.78 -17.57 -14.19
C ALA A 8 -9.45 -17.64 -13.41
N THR A 9 -8.32 -17.36 -14.08
CA THR A 9 -7.00 -17.33 -13.42
C THR A 9 -6.89 -16.24 -12.36
N ALA A 10 -7.53 -15.09 -12.55
CA ALA A 10 -7.56 -14.05 -11.52
C ALA A 10 -8.50 -14.44 -10.36
N VAL A 11 -9.60 -15.17 -10.62
CA VAL A 11 -10.48 -15.69 -9.56
C VAL A 11 -9.70 -16.62 -8.61
N ASP A 12 -8.83 -17.48 -9.15
CA ASP A 12 -8.06 -18.47 -8.36
C ASP A 12 -7.13 -17.83 -7.31
N ILE A 13 -6.70 -16.58 -7.54
CA ILE A 13 -5.81 -15.84 -6.64
C ILE A 13 -6.54 -14.72 -5.89
N LEU A 14 -7.87 -14.65 -5.99
CA LEU A 14 -8.66 -13.63 -5.32
C LEU A 14 -8.49 -13.76 -3.80
N PRO A 15 -8.25 -12.66 -3.06
CA PRO A 15 -8.00 -12.77 -1.63
C PRO A 15 -9.23 -13.29 -0.89
N GLY A 16 -9.07 -14.33 -0.07
CA GLY A 16 -10.20 -15.00 0.59
C GLY A 16 -11.00 -14.10 1.56
N TYR A 17 -10.42 -13.00 2.02
CA TYR A 17 -11.07 -12.03 2.90
C TYR A 17 -11.89 -10.96 2.15
N TRP A 18 -11.90 -10.98 0.82
CA TRP A 18 -12.74 -10.07 0.02
C TRP A 18 -14.20 -10.48 0.11
N SER A 19 -15.08 -9.48 0.10
CA SER A 19 -16.53 -9.70 0.25
C SER A 19 -17.06 -10.62 -0.84
N HIS A 20 -16.54 -10.49 -2.06
CA HIS A 20 -16.92 -11.31 -3.20
C HIS A 20 -16.38 -12.73 -3.12
N SER A 21 -15.20 -12.96 -2.52
CA SER A 21 -14.64 -14.31 -2.32
C SER A 21 -15.51 -15.17 -1.39
N LEU A 22 -16.12 -14.55 -0.38
CA LEU A 22 -16.98 -15.24 0.58
C LEU A 22 -18.31 -15.71 -0.04
N GLY A 23 -18.74 -15.10 -1.15
CA GLY A 23 -19.97 -15.45 -1.87
C GLY A 23 -19.80 -16.52 -2.95
N LEU A 24 -18.56 -16.88 -3.33
CA LEU A 24 -18.29 -17.81 -4.45
C LEU A 24 -18.45 -19.29 -4.12
N GLN A 25 -19.01 -19.64 -2.95
CA GLN A 25 -19.17 -21.03 -2.53
C GLN A 25 -20.18 -21.85 -3.36
N LEU A 26 -20.90 -21.24 -4.31
CA LEU A 26 -22.01 -21.91 -5.01
C LEU A 26 -21.91 -21.92 -6.54
N GLU A 27 -21.31 -20.91 -7.18
CA GLU A 27 -21.03 -20.87 -8.63
C GLU A 27 -20.22 -19.59 -8.92
N ILE A 28 -19.15 -19.66 -9.71
CA ILE A 28 -18.44 -18.45 -10.16
C ILE A 28 -19.23 -17.92 -11.36
N PRO A 29 -19.84 -16.73 -11.29
CA PRO A 29 -20.51 -16.17 -12.45
C PRO A 29 -19.46 -15.90 -13.54
N ASP A 30 -19.78 -16.21 -14.80
CA ASP A 30 -18.95 -15.91 -15.99
C ASP A 30 -18.58 -14.41 -16.12
N SER A 31 -19.15 -13.56 -15.26
CA SER A 31 -18.99 -12.10 -15.24
C SER A 31 -18.77 -11.53 -13.84
N LEU A 32 -18.00 -12.20 -12.96
CA LEU A 32 -17.69 -11.64 -11.64
C LEU A 32 -17.02 -10.26 -11.79
N CYS A 33 -17.71 -9.23 -11.30
CA CYS A 33 -17.44 -7.85 -11.61
C CYS A 33 -17.83 -6.99 -10.42
N PHE A 34 -16.88 -6.24 -9.86
CA PHE A 34 -17.10 -5.44 -8.65
C PHE A 34 -16.17 -4.22 -8.60
N ASP A 35 -16.68 -3.14 -8.03
CA ASP A 35 -15.96 -1.88 -7.80
C ASP A 35 -16.56 -1.23 -6.55
N GLN A 36 -15.95 -1.51 -5.40
CA GLN A 36 -16.48 -1.08 -4.11
C GLN A 36 -15.37 -0.77 -3.10
N MET A 37 -15.71 0.15 -2.19
CA MET A 37 -14.92 0.47 -1.01
C MET A 37 -15.60 -0.12 0.23
N VAL A 38 -14.92 -1.02 0.92
CA VAL A 38 -15.47 -1.76 2.05
C VAL A 38 -14.78 -1.32 3.33
N TYR A 39 -15.56 -0.89 4.32
CA TYR A 39 -15.01 -0.64 5.66
C TYR A 39 -14.57 -1.95 6.30
N VAL A 40 -13.31 -2.00 6.72
CA VAL A 40 -12.78 -3.14 7.47
C VAL A 40 -13.45 -3.20 8.84
N ALA A 41 -13.84 -4.42 9.25
CA ALA A 41 -14.49 -4.65 10.54
C ALA A 41 -13.62 -4.17 11.72
N GLN A 42 -14.26 -3.63 12.76
CA GLN A 42 -13.57 -3.09 13.94
C GLN A 42 -12.60 -4.09 14.60
N LYS A 43 -12.99 -5.37 14.67
CA LYS A 43 -12.15 -6.46 15.21
C LYS A 43 -10.81 -6.61 14.48
N ASN A 44 -10.72 -6.17 13.23
CA ASN A 44 -9.51 -6.28 12.41
C ASN A 44 -8.63 -5.03 12.48
N LEU A 45 -9.08 -3.92 13.09
CA LEU A 45 -8.28 -2.69 13.17
C LEU A 45 -7.01 -2.86 14.01
N ALA A 46 -7.01 -3.78 14.98
CA ALA A 46 -5.83 -4.09 15.78
C ALA A 46 -4.64 -4.54 14.93
N LYS A 47 -4.89 -5.30 13.85
CA LYS A 47 -3.86 -5.75 12.91
C LYS A 47 -3.26 -4.58 12.13
N PHE A 48 -4.09 -3.67 11.65
CA PHE A 48 -3.62 -2.46 10.99
C PHE A 48 -2.88 -1.52 11.94
N GLN A 49 -3.29 -1.48 13.22
CA GLN A 49 -2.54 -0.75 14.24
C GLN A 49 -1.15 -1.36 14.44
N GLU A 50 -1.05 -2.68 14.58
CA GLU A 50 0.23 -3.40 14.64
C GLU A 50 1.11 -3.12 13.43
N LEU A 51 0.54 -3.11 12.22
CA LEU A 51 1.27 -2.77 11.00
C LEU A 51 1.80 -1.32 11.01
N MET A 52 0.98 -0.36 11.48
CA MET A 52 1.40 1.03 11.63
C MET A 52 2.53 1.17 12.66
N ASP A 53 2.42 0.51 13.81
CA ASP A 53 3.40 0.58 14.89
C ASP A 53 4.73 -0.07 14.48
N THR A 54 4.68 -1.23 13.82
CA THR A 54 5.85 -1.97 13.36
C THR A 54 6.63 -1.21 12.27
N THR A 55 5.90 -0.53 11.39
CA THR A 55 6.48 0.22 10.26
C THR A 55 6.79 1.67 10.61
N TYR A 56 6.44 2.15 11.80
CA TYR A 56 6.81 3.48 12.25
C TYR A 56 8.33 3.61 12.40
N ARG A 57 8.87 4.72 11.90
CA ARG A 57 10.27 5.10 12.11
C ARG A 57 10.36 6.54 12.62
N PRO A 58 11.08 6.81 13.72
CA PRO A 58 11.22 8.15 14.28
C PRO A 58 12.24 9.01 13.51
N ILE A 59 12.26 8.92 12.18
CA ILE A 59 13.28 9.52 11.31
C ILE A 59 12.58 10.44 10.30
N PRO A 60 12.73 11.77 10.41
CA PRO A 60 12.16 12.68 9.43
C PRO A 60 12.99 12.67 8.13
N THR A 61 12.33 13.02 7.03
CA THR A 61 12.97 13.19 5.73
C THR A 61 13.72 14.52 5.66
N GLN A 62 14.71 14.60 4.76
CA GLN A 62 15.39 15.86 4.45
C GLN A 62 14.42 16.91 3.88
N ASP A 63 13.35 16.46 3.22
CA ASP A 63 12.37 17.32 2.55
C ASP A 63 11.32 17.89 3.50
N ARG A 64 11.29 17.43 4.76
CA ARG A 64 10.33 17.93 5.75
C ARG A 64 10.66 19.38 6.12
N PRO A 65 9.77 20.35 5.82
CA PRO A 65 10.06 21.76 6.08
C PRO A 65 10.11 22.03 7.59
N CYS A 66 11.00 22.94 8.00
CA CYS A 66 11.04 23.39 9.39
C CYS A 66 9.71 24.09 9.74
N PRO A 67 8.98 23.65 10.78
CA PRO A 67 7.71 24.25 11.14
C PRO A 67 7.85 25.69 11.63
N LYS A 68 9.05 26.08 12.06
CA LYS A 68 9.36 27.45 12.50
C LYS A 68 9.90 28.33 11.38
N GLY A 69 10.19 27.77 10.20
CA GLY A 69 10.79 28.50 9.08
C GLY A 69 12.23 28.99 9.30
N THR A 70 12.87 28.69 10.45
CA THR A 70 14.18 29.22 10.82
C THR A 70 15.36 28.30 10.49
N CYS A 71 15.10 27.04 10.13
CA CYS A 71 16.15 26.06 9.82
C CYS A 71 16.17 25.76 8.31
N GLY A 72 17.38 25.68 7.74
CA GLY A 72 17.57 25.19 6.37
C GLY A 72 17.31 23.69 6.22
N LYS A 73 17.33 23.21 4.97
CA LYS A 73 17.24 21.77 4.66
C LYS A 73 18.49 21.05 5.14
N MET A 74 18.33 19.91 5.81
CA MET A 74 19.44 19.07 6.26
C MET A 74 19.05 17.59 6.28
N ARG A 75 20.06 16.74 6.09
CA ARG A 75 19.90 15.28 6.13
C ARG A 75 19.34 14.86 7.49
N GLY A 76 18.25 14.08 7.48
CA GLY A 76 17.58 13.63 8.70
C GLY A 76 16.81 14.74 9.43
N GLY A 77 16.50 15.84 8.76
CA GLY A 77 15.66 16.93 9.27
C GLY A 77 16.32 17.76 10.38
N CYS A 78 15.88 19.02 10.49
CA CYS A 78 16.28 19.91 11.59
C CYS A 78 15.73 19.43 12.94
N PRO A 79 16.33 19.84 14.08
CA PRO A 79 15.83 19.46 15.40
C PRO A 79 14.33 19.74 15.60
N CYS A 80 13.79 20.78 14.97
CA CYS A 80 12.37 21.13 15.07
C CYS A 80 11.41 20.10 14.45
N VAL A 81 11.87 19.27 13.49
CA VAL A 81 11.03 18.26 12.81
C VAL A 81 11.27 16.84 13.33
N ARG A 82 12.15 16.66 14.31
CA ARG A 82 12.43 15.37 14.96
C ARG A 82 11.37 15.05 16.02
N PRO A 83 11.32 13.81 16.54
CA PRO A 83 10.50 13.49 17.71
C PRO A 83 10.79 14.45 18.87
N GLY A 84 9.73 14.92 19.54
CA GLY A 84 9.82 15.92 20.62
C GLY A 84 9.90 17.39 20.14
N GLY A 85 9.98 17.63 18.82
CA GLY A 85 9.79 18.96 18.25
C GLY A 85 8.36 19.48 18.40
N SER A 86 8.14 20.78 18.16
CA SER A 86 6.81 21.40 18.18
C SER A 86 6.50 22.04 16.81
N PRO A 87 5.60 21.46 15.99
CA PRO A 87 4.86 20.21 16.19
C PRO A 87 5.67 18.91 15.94
N GLY A 88 6.93 19.00 15.48
CA GLY A 88 7.83 17.85 15.41
C GLY A 88 7.38 16.71 14.49
N LEU A 89 8.05 15.56 14.60
CA LEU A 89 7.57 14.30 14.03
C LEU A 89 6.51 13.70 14.96
N PRO A 90 5.38 13.18 14.43
CA PRO A 90 4.47 12.38 15.25
C PRO A 90 5.22 11.26 15.95
N SER A 91 4.92 11.01 17.23
CA SER A 91 5.52 9.93 18.01
C SER A 91 4.91 8.55 17.72
N GLY A 92 3.82 8.53 16.95
CA GLY A 92 3.07 7.34 16.57
C GLY A 92 1.76 7.72 15.90
N TYR A 93 1.02 6.71 15.47
CA TYR A 93 -0.26 6.88 14.78
C TYR A 93 -1.34 6.04 15.45
N LYS A 94 -2.59 6.47 15.34
CA LYS A 94 -3.75 5.70 15.79
C LYS A 94 -4.67 5.41 14.61
N VAL A 95 -4.83 4.15 14.27
CA VAL A 95 -5.77 3.71 13.23
C VAL A 95 -7.18 4.00 13.70
N LYS A 96 -7.93 4.75 12.90
CA LYS A 96 -9.34 5.10 13.16
C LYS A 96 -10.30 4.30 12.29
N SER A 97 -9.92 4.08 11.04
CA SER A 97 -10.70 3.38 10.04
C SER A 97 -9.77 2.86 8.96
N VAL A 98 -10.14 1.73 8.37
CA VAL A 98 -9.48 1.21 7.17
C VAL A 98 -10.57 0.95 6.14
N ILE A 99 -10.34 1.44 4.93
CA ILE A 99 -11.21 1.24 3.78
C ILE A 99 -10.43 0.35 2.81
N ARG A 100 -10.97 -0.84 2.53
CA ARG A 100 -10.43 -1.77 1.56
C ARG A 100 -11.01 -1.45 0.19
N ASN A 101 -10.15 -1.31 -0.81
CA ASN A 101 -10.56 -1.19 -2.20
C ASN A 101 -10.70 -2.58 -2.82
N GLU A 102 -11.91 -2.94 -3.25
CA GLU A 102 -12.18 -4.16 -4.01
C GLU A 102 -12.62 -3.74 -5.41
N ASN A 103 -11.70 -3.82 -6.37
CA ASN A 103 -11.96 -3.45 -7.77
C ASN A 103 -11.47 -4.57 -8.69
N SER A 104 -12.41 -5.26 -9.33
CA SER A 104 -12.17 -6.44 -10.17
C SER A 104 -11.32 -6.09 -11.39
N GLY A 105 -11.55 -4.92 -12.00
CA GLY A 105 -10.80 -4.47 -13.17
C GLY A 105 -9.34 -4.11 -12.85
N MET A 106 -9.06 -3.51 -11.69
CA MET A 106 -7.69 -3.28 -11.22
C MET A 106 -7.00 -4.59 -10.84
N PHE A 107 -7.72 -5.47 -10.15
CA PHE A 107 -7.19 -6.76 -9.73
C PHE A 107 -6.82 -7.65 -10.93
N GLU A 108 -7.65 -7.69 -11.98
CA GLU A 108 -7.34 -8.39 -13.23
C GLU A 108 -6.01 -7.90 -13.84
N ARG A 109 -5.80 -6.58 -13.92
CA ARG A 109 -4.55 -6.01 -14.46
C ARG A 109 -3.35 -6.40 -13.62
N TYR A 110 -3.49 -6.35 -12.30
CA TYR A 110 -2.47 -6.78 -11.36
C TYR A 110 -2.14 -8.28 -11.55
N ALA A 111 -3.15 -9.15 -11.61
CA ALA A 111 -2.98 -10.60 -11.79
C ALA A 111 -2.30 -10.93 -13.13
N GLN A 112 -2.72 -10.28 -14.23
CA GLN A 112 -2.09 -10.43 -15.54
C GLN A 112 -0.61 -10.04 -15.49
N ARG A 113 -0.30 -8.89 -14.87
CA ARG A 113 1.08 -8.40 -14.75
C ARG A 113 1.95 -9.31 -13.88
N LEU A 114 1.38 -9.87 -12.80
CA LEU A 114 2.06 -10.85 -11.96
C LEU A 114 2.47 -12.08 -12.78
N GLY A 115 1.57 -12.61 -13.62
CA GLY A 115 1.85 -13.72 -14.52
C GLY A 115 2.93 -13.41 -15.55
N GLU A 116 2.96 -12.20 -16.11
CA GLU A 116 4.02 -11.74 -17.03
C GLU A 116 5.39 -11.66 -16.33
N ILE A 117 5.44 -11.10 -15.11
CA ILE A 117 6.67 -11.00 -14.34
C ILE A 117 7.20 -12.40 -14.02
N LYS A 118 6.32 -13.32 -13.61
CA LYS A 118 6.67 -14.72 -13.31
C LYS A 118 7.26 -15.43 -14.52
N ARG A 119 6.65 -15.27 -15.70
CA ARG A 119 7.16 -15.85 -16.96
C ARG A 119 8.49 -15.23 -17.40
N SER A 120 8.66 -13.92 -17.21
CA SER A 120 9.85 -13.21 -17.71
C SER A 120 11.07 -13.31 -16.81
N ARG A 121 10.89 -13.37 -15.48
CA ARG A 121 11.99 -13.31 -14.52
C ARG A 121 12.42 -14.66 -13.97
N GLY A 122 11.58 -15.70 -14.06
CA GLY A 122 11.84 -16.98 -13.40
C GLY A 122 11.91 -16.81 -11.88
N PHE A 123 13.09 -16.55 -11.33
CA PHE A 123 13.34 -16.33 -9.90
C PHE A 123 13.99 -14.97 -9.64
N ALA A 124 13.38 -14.15 -8.77
CA ALA A 124 14.01 -12.93 -8.29
C ALA A 124 14.90 -13.22 -7.07
N LYS A 125 16.11 -12.66 -7.06
CA LYS A 125 16.95 -12.65 -5.86
C LYS A 125 16.20 -11.91 -4.74
N ALA A 126 16.13 -12.53 -3.57
CA ALA A 126 15.54 -11.91 -2.38
C ALA A 126 16.21 -10.57 -2.08
N LEU A 127 15.40 -9.58 -1.69
CA LEU A 127 15.87 -8.27 -1.28
C LEU A 127 16.72 -8.39 -0.01
N ALA A 128 17.86 -7.70 0.01
CA ALA A 128 18.78 -7.63 1.14
C ALA A 128 19.16 -6.16 1.41
N PRO A 129 18.84 -5.59 2.59
CA PRO A 129 18.09 -6.21 3.69
C PRO A 129 16.62 -6.49 3.34
N SER A 130 15.94 -7.29 4.18
CA SER A 130 14.51 -7.53 4.04
C SER A 130 13.70 -6.24 4.27
N LEU A 131 12.54 -6.15 3.62
CA LEU A 131 11.65 -4.99 3.77
C LEU A 131 11.01 -5.00 5.16
N PHE A 132 10.84 -3.83 5.78
CA PHE A 132 10.19 -3.72 7.09
C PHE A 132 8.75 -4.20 7.11
N THR A 133 8.08 -4.18 5.96
CA THR A 133 6.70 -4.64 5.80
C THR A 133 6.62 -6.15 5.60
N GLN A 134 7.72 -6.86 5.27
CA GLN A 134 7.68 -8.30 5.06
C GLN A 134 7.42 -9.09 6.35
N GLU A 135 8.09 -8.72 7.46
CA GLU A 135 7.91 -9.42 8.74
C GLU A 135 6.45 -9.39 9.25
N PRO A 136 5.79 -8.22 9.41
CA PRO A 136 4.42 -8.18 9.91
C PRO A 136 3.40 -8.79 8.94
N THR A 137 3.71 -8.96 7.65
CA THR A 137 2.76 -9.48 6.67
C THR A 137 2.85 -11.00 6.46
N ARG A 138 3.86 -11.66 7.05
CA ARG A 138 4.12 -13.10 6.85
C ARG A 138 3.15 -14.01 7.59
N GLU A 139 2.79 -13.68 8.83
CA GLU A 139 1.97 -14.54 9.68
C GLU A 139 0.98 -13.69 10.50
N GLY A 140 -0.30 -14.12 10.56
CA GLY A 140 -1.34 -13.44 11.35
C GLY A 140 -2.21 -12.43 10.61
N PHE A 141 -1.89 -12.08 9.36
CA PHE A 141 -2.63 -11.09 8.57
C PHE A 141 -3.46 -11.67 7.41
N ALA A 142 -3.51 -13.00 7.24
CA ALA A 142 -4.17 -13.64 6.09
C ALA A 142 -5.68 -13.34 5.93
N ASP A 143 -6.34 -12.90 6.99
CA ASP A 143 -7.75 -12.46 7.02
C ASP A 143 -7.95 -10.98 6.66
N VAL A 144 -6.87 -10.24 6.42
CA VAL A 144 -6.90 -8.81 6.09
C VAL A 144 -5.97 -8.41 4.94
N LEU A 145 -4.94 -9.20 4.68
CA LEU A 145 -3.94 -9.04 3.61
C LEU A 145 -3.72 -10.38 2.90
N ALA A 146 -3.48 -10.31 1.60
CA ALA A 146 -3.26 -11.48 0.77
C ALA A 146 -1.82 -11.98 0.96
N PRO A 147 -1.57 -13.29 0.86
CA PRO A 147 -0.20 -13.80 0.78
C PRO A 147 0.48 -13.25 -0.49
N LEU A 148 1.77 -12.96 -0.39
CA LEU A 148 2.57 -12.39 -1.47
C LEU A 148 3.54 -13.43 -2.04
N ASP A 149 3.83 -13.36 -3.34
CA ASP A 149 4.83 -14.21 -3.99
C ASP A 149 6.24 -13.62 -3.80
N SER A 150 6.94 -14.08 -2.75
CA SER A 150 8.30 -13.61 -2.45
C SER A 150 9.30 -13.89 -3.57
N SER A 151 9.03 -14.86 -4.47
CA SER A 151 9.90 -15.15 -5.62
C SER A 151 9.85 -14.06 -6.69
N LEU A 152 8.85 -13.16 -6.61
CA LEU A 152 8.67 -12.03 -7.52
C LEU A 152 9.10 -10.69 -6.90
N ASN A 153 9.64 -10.71 -5.67
CA ASN A 153 9.87 -9.51 -4.84
C ASN A 153 8.59 -8.68 -4.65
N GLU A 154 7.47 -9.36 -4.49
CA GLU A 154 6.20 -8.74 -4.17
C GLU A 154 6.16 -8.26 -2.71
N ALA A 155 5.60 -7.06 -2.48
CA ALA A 155 5.60 -6.43 -1.16
C ALA A 155 4.39 -5.51 -0.95
N TYR A 156 3.90 -5.45 0.29
CA TYR A 156 3.07 -4.34 0.75
C TYR A 156 3.95 -3.14 1.06
N LEU A 157 3.59 -1.96 0.56
CA LEU A 157 4.30 -0.71 0.79
C LEU A 157 3.31 0.44 1.04
N TRP A 158 3.78 1.46 1.74
CA TRP A 158 3.01 2.67 2.02
C TRP A 158 3.11 3.67 0.88
N HIS A 159 2.00 4.40 0.65
CA HIS A 159 1.96 5.56 -0.21
C HIS A 159 1.24 6.70 0.51
N GLY A 160 2.00 7.71 0.94
CA GLY A 160 1.44 8.91 1.59
C GLY A 160 0.83 9.86 0.56
N THR A 161 -0.44 10.22 0.73
CA THR A 161 -1.13 11.18 -0.16
C THR A 161 -2.28 11.88 0.56
N THR A 162 -2.87 12.89 -0.09
CA THR A 162 -4.07 13.56 0.41
C THR A 162 -5.31 12.67 0.23
N VAL A 163 -6.32 12.82 1.09
CA VAL A 163 -7.56 12.02 1.03
C VAL A 163 -8.18 12.02 -0.37
N ARG A 164 -8.33 13.20 -1.00
CA ARG A 164 -8.91 13.32 -2.35
C ARG A 164 -8.13 12.52 -3.41
N ARG A 165 -6.80 12.56 -3.35
CA ARG A 165 -5.93 11.80 -4.27
C ARG A 165 -5.96 10.30 -3.96
N GLY A 166 -6.00 9.92 -2.68
CA GLY A 166 -6.14 8.52 -2.27
C GLY A 166 -7.45 7.90 -2.76
N LEU A 167 -8.56 8.63 -2.66
CA LEU A 167 -9.85 8.19 -3.21
C LEU A 167 -9.82 8.09 -4.74
N ALA A 168 -9.19 9.05 -5.42
CA ALA A 168 -9.01 8.98 -6.87
C ALA A 168 -8.16 7.77 -7.29
N ILE A 169 -7.08 7.46 -6.57
CA ILE A 169 -6.26 6.26 -6.80
C ILE A 169 -7.08 4.98 -6.58
N ALA A 170 -7.90 4.94 -5.51
CA ALA A 170 -8.76 3.80 -5.25
C ALA A 170 -9.79 3.57 -6.37
N GLN A 171 -10.28 4.64 -6.99
CA GLN A 171 -11.29 4.59 -8.05
C GLN A 171 -10.71 4.35 -9.45
N ASP A 172 -9.58 5.01 -9.77
CA ASP A 172 -9.06 5.11 -11.14
C ASP A 172 -7.64 4.53 -11.32
N ASP A 173 -7.06 3.93 -10.27
CA ASP A 173 -5.68 3.40 -10.22
C ASP A 173 -4.62 4.50 -10.12
N PHE A 174 -3.36 4.09 -9.93
CA PHE A 174 -2.24 5.03 -9.98
C PHE A 174 -2.03 5.57 -11.40
N ASN A 175 -1.95 6.90 -11.52
CA ASN A 175 -1.69 7.55 -12.78
C ASN A 175 -0.30 8.21 -12.78
N LEU A 176 0.58 7.72 -13.65
CA LEU A 176 1.96 8.21 -13.81
C LEU A 176 2.03 9.68 -14.25
N HIS A 177 1.00 10.24 -14.88
CA HIS A 177 0.95 11.67 -15.21
C HIS A 177 0.97 12.57 -13.98
N PHE A 178 0.65 12.05 -12.79
CA PHE A 178 0.78 12.79 -11.54
C PHE A 178 2.12 12.56 -10.82
N ALA A 179 2.99 11.70 -11.35
CA ALA A 179 4.33 11.50 -10.82
C ALA A 179 5.11 12.83 -10.83
N GLY A 180 5.89 13.10 -9.78
CA GLY A 180 6.69 14.33 -9.66
C GLY A 180 5.91 15.60 -9.31
N SER A 181 4.57 15.61 -9.39
CA SER A 181 3.75 16.80 -9.09
C SER A 181 3.76 17.25 -7.61
N GLY A 182 4.26 16.40 -6.70
CA GLY A 182 4.17 16.57 -5.25
C GLY A 182 5.48 16.84 -4.50
N ALA A 183 6.60 17.03 -5.22
CA ALA A 183 7.99 17.16 -4.75
C ALA A 183 8.85 15.88 -4.90
N GLY A 184 10.02 16.06 -5.54
CA GLY A 184 11.11 15.10 -5.64
C GLY A 184 11.02 14.16 -6.85
N SER A 185 11.78 14.43 -7.90
CA SER A 185 12.12 13.47 -8.97
C SER A 185 13.47 12.80 -8.71
N MET A 186 13.85 12.65 -7.43
CA MET A 186 15.21 12.20 -7.04
C MET A 186 15.60 10.87 -7.68
N TYR A 187 14.62 10.00 -7.94
CA TYR A 187 14.81 8.70 -8.58
C TYR A 187 14.10 8.60 -9.94
N GLY A 188 13.81 9.74 -10.57
CA GLY A 188 13.09 9.84 -11.83
C GLY A 188 11.59 10.06 -11.68
N GLU A 189 10.90 10.12 -12.82
CA GLU A 189 9.44 10.22 -12.87
C GLU A 189 8.83 8.84 -12.58
N GLY A 190 8.10 8.73 -11.47
CA GLY A 190 7.47 7.48 -11.09
C GLY A 190 6.59 7.59 -9.85
N LEU A 191 6.02 6.44 -9.49
CA LEU A 191 5.27 6.27 -8.25
C LEU A 191 6.26 5.96 -7.12
N TYR A 192 6.11 6.67 -6.00
CA TYR A 192 6.97 6.52 -4.84
C TYR A 192 6.23 5.78 -3.74
N PHE A 193 6.87 4.74 -3.21
CA PHE A 193 6.37 3.92 -2.13
C PHE A 193 7.41 3.84 -1.02
N ALA A 194 6.99 3.51 0.21
CA ALA A 194 7.86 3.45 1.37
C ALA A 194 7.59 2.23 2.24
N GLU A 195 8.63 1.70 2.86
CA GLU A 195 8.49 0.64 3.87
C GLU A 195 7.99 1.17 5.23
N SER A 196 8.18 2.48 5.49
CA SER A 196 7.76 3.12 6.73
C SER A 196 6.57 4.05 6.51
N CYS A 197 5.58 3.96 7.41
CA CYS A 197 4.41 4.83 7.43
C CYS A 197 4.73 6.29 7.81
N THR A 198 5.95 6.57 8.31
CA THR A 198 6.37 7.94 8.66
C THR A 198 6.89 8.75 7.47
N LYS A 199 7.19 8.09 6.35
CA LYS A 199 7.80 8.71 5.17
C LYS A 199 6.82 9.56 4.39
#